data_AF-A0A1D8I4C5-F1
#
_entry.id   AF-A0A1D8I4C5-F1
#
_cell.length_a   1.000
_cell.length_b   1.000
_cell.length_c   1.000
_cell.angle_alpha   90.00
_cell.angle_beta   90.00
_cell.angle_gamma   90.00
#
_symmetry.space_group_name_H-M   'P 1'
#
loop_
_entity.id
_entity.type
_entity.pdbx_description
1 polymer ?
#
loop_
_entity_poly.entity_id
_entity_poly.type
_entity_poly.pdbx_seq_one_letter_code
_entity_poly.pdbx_strand_id
1 'polypeptide(L)'
;MKDLNIPGTQSTPAITADAAAGVLAMRGDSYPENSFELFGPVIEWVEAYLLSGDAPLNLELELLYLNTSSIKSVMDIFDLLEAAHAKGRGVSVTWFYDMRNERVGELAEEFKEDCTFPFSVVGRQ
;
A
#
# COMPACT_ATOMS: atom_id res chain seq x y z
N MET A 1 15.45 5.79 -10.24
CA MET A 1 15.09 5.50 -8.84
C MET A 1 15.64 4.12 -8.48
N LYS A 2 15.95 3.85 -7.21
CA LYS A 2 16.33 2.49 -6.76
C LYS A 2 15.10 1.76 -6.23
N ASP A 3 15.09 0.45 -6.42
CA ASP A 3 14.07 -0.42 -5.85
C ASP A 3 14.17 -0.43 -4.32
N LEU A 4 13.04 -0.68 -3.66
CA LEU A 4 12.93 -0.81 -2.21
C LEU A 4 12.74 -2.29 -1.86
N ASN A 5 13.46 -2.77 -0.85
CA ASN A 5 13.26 -4.11 -0.31
C ASN A 5 13.47 -4.06 1.21
N ILE A 6 12.38 -4.22 1.96
CA ILE A 6 12.35 -4.28 3.41
C ILE A 6 11.84 -5.67 3.80
N PRO A 7 12.67 -6.53 4.42
CA PRO A 7 12.22 -7.84 4.84
C PRO A 7 11.16 -7.73 5.95
N GLY A 8 10.12 -8.55 5.84
CA GLY A 8 9.09 -8.64 6.86
C GLY A 8 9.62 -9.27 8.14
N THR A 9 9.00 -8.92 9.25
CA THR A 9 9.25 -9.51 10.57
C THR A 9 7.93 -10.04 11.14
N GLN A 10 7.90 -10.36 12.43
CA GLN A 10 6.65 -10.73 13.09
C GLN A 10 5.67 -9.53 13.18
N SER A 11 6.17 -8.30 13.33
CA SER A 11 5.34 -7.10 13.55
C SER A 11 5.39 -6.09 12.41
N THR A 12 6.17 -6.37 11.36
CA THR A 12 6.29 -5.50 10.19
C THR A 12 6.08 -6.30 8.91
N PRO A 13 5.37 -5.74 7.91
CA PRO A 13 5.16 -6.41 6.64
C PRO A 13 6.47 -6.46 5.86
N ALA A 14 6.58 -7.44 4.96
CA ALA A 14 7.56 -7.38 3.89
C ALA A 14 7.11 -6.33 2.87
N ILE A 15 8.04 -5.48 2.43
CA ILE A 15 7.75 -4.39 1.48
C ILE A 15 8.75 -4.47 0.33
N THR A 16 8.23 -4.52 -0.91
CA THR A 16 9.05 -4.50 -2.11
C THR A 16 8.51 -3.48 -3.10
N ALA A 17 9.38 -2.67 -3.69
CA ALA A 17 9.01 -1.71 -4.71
C ALA A 17 9.92 -1.86 -5.94
N ASP A 18 9.33 -2.15 -7.09
CA ASP A 18 10.01 -2.30 -8.38
C ASP A 18 9.65 -1.09 -9.26
N ALA A 19 10.62 -0.20 -9.45
CA ALA A 19 10.41 1.03 -10.22
C ALA A 19 10.28 0.77 -11.73
N ALA A 20 10.82 -0.34 -12.24
CA ALA A 20 10.70 -0.68 -13.65
C ALA A 20 9.32 -1.29 -13.97
N ALA A 21 8.79 -2.11 -13.06
CA ALA A 21 7.46 -2.69 -13.17
C ALA A 21 6.34 -1.70 -12.75
N GLY A 22 6.67 -0.69 -11.95
CA GLY A 22 5.69 0.22 -11.38
C GLY A 22 4.82 -0.46 -10.33
N VAL A 23 5.43 -1.28 -9.48
CA VAL A 23 4.72 -2.09 -8.47
C VAL A 23 5.29 -1.83 -7.08
N LEU A 24 4.40 -1.59 -6.12
CA LEU A 24 4.70 -1.59 -4.68
C LEU A 24 3.87 -2.69 -4.00
N ALA A 25 4.52 -3.68 -3.40
CA ALA A 25 3.86 -4.78 -2.72
C ALA A 25 4.15 -4.76 -1.22
N MET A 26 3.11 -5.00 -0.39
CA MET A 26 3.20 -5.07 1.07
C MET A 26 2.47 -6.30 1.59
N ARG A 27 3.15 -7.15 2.37
CA ARG A 27 2.60 -8.43 2.84
C ARG A 27 2.93 -8.73 4.30
N GLY A 28 1.92 -9.16 5.07
CA GLY A 28 2.05 -9.60 6.45
C GLY A 28 1.36 -8.67 7.45
N ASP A 29 1.75 -8.76 8.71
CA ASP A 29 1.20 -7.92 9.77
C ASP A 29 1.96 -6.60 9.92
N SER A 30 1.26 -5.54 10.31
CA SER A 30 1.85 -4.24 10.58
C SER A 30 1.35 -3.68 11.91
N TYR A 31 2.15 -3.94 12.93
CA TYR A 31 1.98 -3.41 14.28
C TYR A 31 3.32 -3.02 14.92
N PRO A 32 4.19 -2.27 14.23
CA PRO A 32 5.47 -1.85 14.79
C PRO A 32 5.27 -0.90 15.98
N GLU A 33 6.27 -0.85 16.86
CA GLU A 33 6.36 0.19 17.90
C GLU A 33 6.50 1.59 17.26
N ASN A 34 7.18 1.68 16.12
CA ASN A 34 7.39 2.92 15.37
C ASN A 34 7.01 2.75 13.89
N SER A 35 5.76 3.05 13.53
CA SER A 35 5.29 2.95 12.13
C SER A 35 5.92 4.00 11.22
N PHE A 36 6.30 5.17 11.74
CA PHE A 36 6.93 6.22 10.93
C PHE A 36 8.29 5.78 10.38
N GLU A 37 9.08 5.06 11.16
CA GLU A 37 10.37 4.52 10.71
C GLU A 37 10.21 3.45 9.63
N LEU A 38 9.15 2.65 9.70
CA LEU A 38 8.83 1.63 8.70
C LEU A 38 8.31 2.26 7.39
N PHE A 39 7.33 3.16 7.48
CA PHE A 39 6.62 3.68 6.31
C PHE A 39 7.25 4.94 5.71
N GLY A 40 8.13 5.65 6.43
CA GLY A 40 8.85 6.81 5.92
C GLY A 40 9.56 6.54 4.58
N PRO A 41 10.42 5.50 4.49
CA PRO A 41 11.06 5.13 3.22
C PRO A 41 10.07 4.72 2.10
N VAL A 42 8.90 4.21 2.47
CA VAL A 42 7.85 3.79 1.51
C VAL A 42 7.16 5.02 0.93
N ILE A 43 6.78 5.97 1.78
CA ILE A 43 6.17 7.24 1.40
C ILE A 43 7.13 8.01 0.48
N GLU A 44 8.40 8.15 0.88
CA GLU A 44 9.42 8.81 0.07
C GLU A 44 9.59 8.14 -1.31
N TRP A 45 9.53 6.81 -1.37
CA TRP A 45 9.61 6.07 -2.62
C TRP A 45 8.39 6.35 -3.51
N VAL A 46 7.17 6.33 -2.96
CA VAL A 46 5.93 6.61 -3.70
C VAL A 46 5.96 8.03 -4.25
N GLU A 47 6.30 9.02 -3.43
CA GLU A 47 6.41 10.41 -3.87
C GLU A 47 7.40 10.57 -5.03
N ALA A 48 8.61 10.04 -4.87
CA ALA A 48 9.63 10.19 -5.88
C ALA A 48 9.31 9.37 -7.16
N TYR A 49 8.59 8.25 -7.06
CA TYR A 49 8.12 7.50 -8.24
C TYR A 49 7.10 8.33 -9.03
N LEU A 50 6.10 8.88 -8.34
CA LEU A 50 5.04 9.69 -8.94
C LEU A 50 5.58 10.99 -9.57
N LEU A 51 6.67 11.54 -9.04
CA LEU A 51 7.35 12.72 -9.62
C LEU A 51 8.26 12.40 -10.82
N SER A 52 8.70 11.16 -10.98
CA SER A 52 9.79 10.82 -11.93
C SER A 52 9.39 10.64 -13.40
N GLY A 53 8.10 10.52 -13.70
CA GLY A 53 7.58 10.24 -15.04
C GLY A 53 6.07 10.05 -15.01
N ASP A 54 5.48 9.37 -16.00
CA ASP A 54 4.02 9.12 -16.11
C ASP A 54 3.64 7.63 -16.08
N ALA A 55 4.61 6.74 -15.89
CA ALA A 55 4.37 5.28 -15.83
C ALA A 55 3.41 4.92 -14.69
N PRO A 56 2.45 3.99 -14.89
CA PRO A 56 1.47 3.67 -13.86
C PRO A 56 2.12 3.12 -12.57
N LEU A 57 1.44 3.28 -11.44
CA LEU A 57 1.82 2.70 -10.16
C LEU A 57 0.72 1.77 -9.65
N ASN A 58 1.05 0.51 -9.40
CA ASN A 58 0.13 -0.48 -8.87
C ASN A 58 0.58 -0.90 -7.47
N LEU A 59 -0.32 -0.80 -6.50
CA LEU A 59 -0.10 -1.29 -5.15
C LEU A 59 -0.75 -2.66 -4.98
N GLU A 60 0.02 -3.62 -4.48
CA GLU A 60 -0.44 -4.97 -4.15
C GLU A 60 -0.35 -5.19 -2.64
N LEU A 61 -1.50 -5.31 -1.98
CA LEU A 61 -1.57 -5.40 -0.52
C LEU A 61 -2.06 -6.79 -0.11
N GLU A 62 -1.34 -7.42 0.81
CA GLU A 62 -1.76 -8.65 1.50
C GLU A 62 -1.46 -8.47 3.00
N LEU A 63 -2.11 -7.45 3.58
CA LEU A 63 -1.93 -7.04 4.98
C LEU A 63 -2.96 -7.74 5.87
N LEU A 64 -2.50 -8.36 6.95
CA LEU A 64 -3.32 -9.25 7.80
C LEU A 64 -3.87 -8.55 9.05
N TYR A 65 -3.08 -7.67 9.64
CA TYR A 65 -3.45 -6.85 10.79
C TYR A 65 -2.74 -5.51 10.69
N LEU A 66 -3.47 -4.43 10.98
CA LEU A 66 -2.93 -3.07 11.03
C LEU A 66 -3.29 -2.48 12.40
N ASN A 67 -2.28 -2.05 13.17
CA ASN A 67 -2.53 -1.20 14.33
C ASN A 67 -2.90 0.22 13.87
N THR A 68 -3.41 1.04 14.80
CA THR A 68 -3.87 2.41 14.49
C THR A 68 -2.80 3.28 13.83
N SER A 69 -1.53 3.14 14.19
CA SER A 69 -0.46 3.93 13.59
C SER A 69 -0.13 3.49 12.17
N SER A 70 -0.21 2.18 11.88
CA SER A 70 -0.05 1.65 10.51
C SER A 70 -1.23 2.01 9.61
N ILE A 71 -2.46 2.03 10.13
CA ILE A 71 -3.65 2.51 9.38
C ILE A 71 -3.40 3.94 8.88
N LYS A 72 -2.92 4.83 9.75
CA LYS A 72 -2.59 6.21 9.36
C LYS A 72 -1.53 6.27 8.26
N SER A 73 -0.45 5.49 8.40
CA SER A 73 0.60 5.47 7.38
C SER A 73 0.12 4.92 6.02
N VAL A 74 -0.81 3.97 6.00
CA VAL A 74 -1.43 3.49 4.76
C VAL A 74 -2.36 4.55 4.16
N MET A 75 -3.14 5.26 4.98
CA MET A 75 -3.93 6.42 4.52
C MET A 75 -3.04 7.49 3.89
N ASP A 76 -1.90 7.82 4.51
CA ASP A 76 -0.95 8.81 3.97
C ASP A 76 -0.44 8.38 2.57
N ILE A 77 -0.24 7.08 2.34
CA ILE A 77 0.12 6.55 1.01
C ILE A 77 -1.04 6.70 0.03
N PHE A 78 -2.28 6.41 0.43
CA PHE A 78 -3.45 6.55 -0.45
C PHE A 78 -3.74 8.01 -0.80
N ASP A 79 -3.51 8.96 0.11
CA ASP A 79 -3.61 10.39 -0.18
C ASP A 79 -2.66 10.82 -1.30
N LEU A 80 -1.44 10.26 -1.35
CA LEU A 80 -0.49 10.49 -2.44
C LEU A 80 -1.00 9.93 -3.77
N LEU A 81 -1.59 8.74 -3.76
CA LEU A 81 -2.19 8.13 -4.95
C LEU A 81 -3.38 8.94 -5.45
N GLU A 82 -4.25 9.39 -4.54
CA GLU A 82 -5.42 10.21 -4.87
C GLU A 82 -5.00 11.55 -5.51
N ALA A 83 -4.00 12.22 -4.93
CA ALA A 83 -3.44 13.45 -5.50
C ALA A 83 -2.81 13.24 -6.89
N ALA A 84 -2.23 12.07 -7.14
CA ALA A 84 -1.71 11.71 -8.47
C ALA A 84 -2.85 11.36 -9.44
N HIS A 85 -3.84 10.60 -8.98
CA HIS A 85 -5.03 10.22 -9.76
C HIS A 85 -5.79 11.44 -10.25
N ALA A 86 -6.00 12.44 -9.38
CA ALA A 86 -6.65 13.70 -9.70
C ALA A 86 -5.93 14.49 -10.82
N LYS A 87 -4.63 14.21 -11.05
CA LYS A 87 -3.82 14.78 -12.14
C LYS A 87 -3.82 13.91 -13.41
N GLY A 88 -4.59 12.82 -13.43
CA GLY A 88 -4.67 11.88 -14.54
C GLY A 88 -3.60 10.79 -14.52
N ARG A 89 -2.83 10.63 -13.43
CA ARG A 89 -1.85 9.56 -13.31
C ARG A 89 -2.57 8.20 -13.15
N GLY A 90 -2.11 7.20 -13.90
CA GLY A 90 -2.53 5.83 -13.70
C GLY A 90 -2.02 5.29 -12.36
N VAL A 91 -2.90 5.15 -11.38
CA VAL A 91 -2.62 4.49 -10.10
C VAL A 91 -3.71 3.45 -9.82
N SER A 92 -3.36 2.37 -9.13
CA SER A 92 -4.34 1.38 -8.70
C SER A 92 -3.90 0.66 -7.42
N VAL A 93 -4.87 0.12 -6.68
CA VAL A 93 -4.66 -0.74 -5.51
C VAL A 93 -5.39 -2.06 -5.73
N THR A 94 -4.70 -3.16 -5.46
CA THR A 94 -5.33 -4.48 -5.28
C THR A 94 -5.01 -5.00 -3.89
N TRP A 95 -6.05 -5.18 -3.07
CA TRP A 95 -5.94 -5.74 -1.73
C TRP A 95 -6.43 -7.18 -1.71
N PHE A 96 -5.52 -8.11 -1.45
CA PHE A 96 -5.80 -9.52 -1.28
C PHE A 96 -6.04 -9.86 0.19
N TYR A 97 -7.07 -10.65 0.46
CA TYR A 97 -7.36 -11.14 1.80
C TYR A 97 -7.74 -12.63 1.78
N ASP A 98 -7.50 -13.32 2.89
CA ASP A 98 -8.00 -14.69 3.08
C ASP A 98 -9.50 -14.63 3.33
N MET A 99 -10.30 -15.34 2.54
CA MET A 99 -11.77 -15.37 2.69
C MET A 99 -12.24 -15.85 4.07
N ARG A 100 -11.39 -16.56 4.82
CA ARG A 100 -11.68 -16.99 6.20
C ARG A 100 -11.46 -15.88 7.23
N ASN A 101 -10.80 -14.78 6.83
CA ASN A 101 -10.57 -13.60 7.64
C ASN A 101 -11.34 -12.41 7.06
N GLU A 102 -12.66 -12.45 7.19
CA GLU A 102 -13.60 -11.43 6.67
C GLU A 102 -13.27 -10.01 7.16
N ARG A 103 -12.71 -9.87 8.37
CA ARG A 103 -12.31 -8.58 8.95
C ARG A 103 -11.29 -7.82 8.12
N VAL A 104 -10.38 -8.54 7.45
CA VAL A 104 -9.40 -7.90 6.55
C VAL A 104 -10.09 -7.39 5.29
N GLY A 105 -11.05 -8.15 4.78
CA GLY A 105 -11.89 -7.72 3.65
C GLY A 105 -12.71 -6.48 3.99
N GLU A 106 -13.36 -6.47 5.17
CA GLU A 106 -14.10 -5.31 5.68
C GLU A 106 -13.21 -4.07 5.79
N LEU A 107 -12.03 -4.19 6.41
CA LEU A 107 -11.06 -3.10 6.51
C LEU A 107 -10.64 -2.57 5.13
N ALA A 108 -10.38 -3.46 4.17
CA ALA A 108 -9.99 -3.07 2.82
C ALA A 108 -11.13 -2.37 2.07
N GLU A 109 -12.38 -2.76 2.30
CA GLU A 109 -13.56 -2.06 1.76
C GLU A 109 -13.74 -0.68 2.41
N GLU A 110 -13.51 -0.53 3.72
CA GLU A 110 -13.52 0.77 4.40
C GLU A 110 -12.50 1.74 3.76
N PHE A 111 -11.26 1.29 3.53
CA PHE A 111 -10.26 2.10 2.82
C PHE A 111 -10.70 2.49 1.41
N LYS A 112 -11.35 1.57 0.70
CA LYS A 112 -11.78 1.78 -0.68
C LYS A 112 -12.90 2.82 -0.77
N GLU A 113 -13.76 2.95 0.22
CA GLU A 113 -14.82 3.97 0.25
C GLU A 113 -14.26 5.41 0.21
N ASP A 114 -13.04 5.61 0.73
CA ASP A 114 -12.35 6.90 0.76
C ASP A 114 -11.51 7.19 -0.51
N CYS A 115 -11.40 6.24 -1.45
CA CYS A 115 -10.54 6.34 -2.63
C CYS A 115 -11.34 6.48 -3.93
N THR A 116 -10.89 7.31 -4.88
CA THR A 116 -11.55 7.44 -6.20
C THR A 116 -10.82 6.73 -7.33
N PHE A 117 -9.54 6.39 -7.15
CA PHE A 117 -8.77 5.59 -8.08
C PHE A 117 -9.23 4.11 -8.09
N PRO A 118 -8.89 3.32 -9.14
CA PRO A 118 -9.19 1.90 -9.19
C PRO A 118 -8.66 1.13 -7.96
N PHE A 119 -9.58 0.67 -7.12
CA PHE A 119 -9.29 -0.11 -5.92
C PHE A 119 -10.09 -1.42 -5.96
N SER A 120 -9.38 -2.55 -5.95
CA SER A 120 -9.99 -3.89 -5.94
C SER A 120 -9.72 -4.62 -4.64
N VAL A 121 -10.77 -5.13 -3.99
CA VAL A 121 -10.67 -6.04 -2.84
C VAL A 121 -10.94 -7.45 -3.33
N VAL A 122 -9.96 -8.35 -3.19
CA VAL A 122 -9.96 -9.68 -3.82
C VAL A 122 -9.75 -10.77 -2.78
N GLY A 123 -10.79 -11.57 -2.55
CA GLY A 123 -10.71 -12.74 -1.68
C GLY A 123 -9.92 -13.88 -2.33
N ARG A 124 -9.04 -14.52 -1.55
CA ARG A 124 -8.31 -15.74 -1.90
C ARG A 124 -8.67 -16.87 -0.94
N GLN A 125 -8.67 -18.11 -1.45
CA GLN A 125 -8.92 -19.34 -0.66
C GLN A 125 -7.65 -19.90 -0.03
#